data_AF-A0AA36XLB9-F1
#
_entry.id   AF-A0AA36XLB9-F1
#
_cell.length_a   1.000
_cell.length_b   1.000
_cell.length_c   1.000
_cell.angle_alpha   90.00
_cell.angle_beta   90.00
_cell.angle_gamma   90.00
#
_symmetry.space_group_name_H-M   'P 1'
#
loop_
_entity.id
_entity.type
_entity.pdbx_description
1 polymer ?
#
loop_
_entity_poly.entity_id
_entity_poly.type
_entity_poly.pdbx_seq_one_letter_code
_entity_poly.pdbx_strand_id
1 'polypeptide(L)'
;MYFRRPNELNWQDFDTESIDAAFIASGELVRGLFAQVPPQFSRFFESLLYFTHHPRIADALREAGARHIRVVASLKAALSSFPKEQTDEPV
;
A
#
# COMPACT_ATOMS: atom_id res chain seq x y z
N MET A 1 29.28 8.34 4.46
CA MET A 1 27.90 8.71 4.84
C MET A 1 26.98 8.34 3.69
N TYR A 2 25.89 7.61 3.93
CA TYR A 2 24.89 7.27 2.91
C TYR A 2 23.71 8.25 3.03
N PHE A 3 23.37 8.93 1.94
CA PHE A 3 22.19 9.80 1.87
C PHE A 3 21.13 9.10 1.02
N ARG A 4 19.93 8.89 1.58
CA ARG A 4 18.78 8.40 0.83
C ARG A 4 18.23 9.60 0.05
N ARG A 5 18.44 9.62 -1.27
CA ARG A 5 17.79 10.64 -2.11
C ARG A 5 16.28 10.36 -2.15
N PRO A 6 15.42 11.39 -2.05
CA PRO A 6 14.02 11.22 -2.39
C PRO A 6 13.98 10.77 -3.85
N ASN A 7 13.55 9.54 -4.07
CA ASN A 7 13.35 9.02 -5.41
C ASN A 7 11.99 9.55 -5.85
N GLU A 8 11.97 10.40 -6.89
CA GLU A 8 10.72 10.90 -7.45
C GLU A 8 9.94 9.71 -7.99
N LEU A 9 8.75 9.47 -7.42
CA LEU A 9 7.90 8.39 -7.92
C LEU A 9 7.41 8.77 -9.31
N ASN A 10 7.67 7.90 -10.29
CA ASN A 10 7.19 8.08 -11.64
C ASN A 10 5.72 7.64 -11.70
N TRP A 11 4.83 8.63 -11.84
CA TRP A 11 3.38 8.42 -11.92
C TRP A 11 2.86 8.25 -13.35
N GLN A 12 3.71 8.39 -14.37
CA GLN A 12 3.31 8.41 -15.79
C GLN A 12 2.67 7.10 -16.28
N ASP A 13 2.98 5.97 -15.66
CA ASP A 13 2.48 4.64 -16.02
C ASP A 13 1.79 3.96 -14.82
N PHE A 14 1.37 4.74 -13.83
CA PHE A 14 0.79 4.20 -12.61
C PHE A 14 -0.67 3.78 -12.82
N ASP A 15 -0.86 2.50 -13.11
CA ASP A 15 -2.18 1.91 -13.29
C ASP A 15 -2.80 1.56 -11.94
N THR A 16 -3.83 2.32 -11.53
CA THR A 16 -4.53 2.10 -10.26
C THR A 16 -5.51 0.93 -10.31
N GLU A 17 -6.00 0.58 -11.49
CA GLU A 17 -7.01 -0.47 -11.64
C GLU A 17 -6.41 -1.87 -11.48
N SER A 18 -5.12 -2.03 -11.79
CA SER A 18 -4.38 -3.29 -11.64
C SER A 18 -3.85 -3.53 -10.21
N ILE A 19 -4.11 -2.63 -9.26
CA ILE A 19 -3.55 -2.68 -7.91
C ILE A 19 -4.67 -2.84 -6.88
N ASP A 20 -4.88 -4.06 -6.40
CA ASP A 20 -5.84 -4.35 -5.33
C ASP A 20 -5.31 -4.00 -3.92
N ALA A 21 -3.99 -4.08 -3.72
CA ALA A 21 -3.38 -3.85 -2.42
C ALA A 21 -1.93 -3.39 -2.49
N ALA A 22 -1.53 -2.62 -1.47
CA ALA A 22 -0.15 -2.17 -1.29
C ALA A 22 0.43 -2.71 0.01
N PHE A 23 1.67 -3.18 -0.05
CA PHE A 23 2.42 -3.63 1.11
C PHE A 23 3.43 -2.57 1.55
N ILE A 24 3.27 -2.02 2.76
CA ILE A 24 4.14 -0.99 3.30
C ILE A 24 4.97 -1.52 4.46
N ALA A 25 6.28 -1.58 4.23
CA ALA A 25 7.27 -2.01 5.22
C ALA A 25 7.84 -0.86 6.08
N SER A 26 7.55 0.41 5.78
CA SER A 26 8.15 1.54 6.51
C SER A 26 7.25 2.78 6.53
N GLY A 27 7.14 3.43 7.68
CA GLY A 27 6.36 4.67 7.85
C GLY A 27 6.93 5.87 7.10
N GLU A 28 8.26 5.93 6.90
CA GLU A 28 8.88 6.97 6.06
C GLU A 28 8.41 6.88 4.60
N LEU A 29 8.17 5.67 4.09
CA LEU A 29 7.64 5.48 2.74
C LEU A 29 6.21 6.00 2.64
N VAL A 30 5.39 5.82 3.68
CA VAL A 30 4.02 6.37 3.72
C VAL A 30 4.06 7.87 3.54
N ARG A 31 4.89 8.56 4.34
CA ARG A 31 4.98 10.02 4.29
C ARG A 31 5.50 10.50 2.94
N GLY A 32 6.53 9.85 2.39
CA GLY A 32 7.07 10.20 1.08
C GLY A 32 6.12 9.90 -0.09
N LEU A 33 5.32 8.84 0.02
CA LEU A 33 4.32 8.44 -0.96
C LEU A 33 3.15 9.43 -0.97
N PHE A 34 2.54 9.67 0.19
CA PHE A 34 1.40 10.58 0.31
C PHE A 34 1.76 12.05 0.05
N ALA A 35 3.00 12.46 0.35
CA ALA A 35 3.48 13.80 0.01
C ALA A 35 3.70 14.01 -1.49
N GLN A 36 4.00 12.95 -2.24
CA GLN A 36 4.23 13.01 -3.69
C GLN A 36 3.04 12.53 -4.51
N VAL A 37 1.98 12.03 -3.86
CA VAL A 37 0.77 11.52 -4.51
C VAL A 37 0.02 12.69 -5.17
N PRO A 38 -0.21 12.63 -6.48
CA PRO A 38 -1.08 13.59 -7.16
C PRO A 38 -2.52 13.48 -6.62
N PRO A 39 -3.26 14.60 -6.52
CA PRO A 39 -4.62 14.62 -5.96
C PRO A 39 -5.61 13.72 -6.72
N GLN A 40 -5.36 13.44 -8.00
CA GLN A 40 -6.15 12.50 -8.80
C GLN A 40 -6.12 11.06 -8.25
N PHE A 41 -5.02 10.69 -7.58
CA PHE A 41 -4.85 9.36 -6.99
C PHE A 41 -5.14 9.34 -5.49
N SER A 42 -5.29 10.50 -4.81
CA SER A 42 -5.58 10.54 -3.37
C SER A 42 -6.79 9.69 -2.98
N ARG A 43 -7.85 9.68 -3.80
CA ARG A 43 -9.04 8.86 -3.53
C ARG A 43 -8.78 7.37 -3.69
N PHE A 44 -7.98 7.00 -4.69
CA PHE A 44 -7.52 5.62 -4.86
C PHE A 44 -6.69 5.17 -3.66
N PHE A 45 -5.67 5.94 -3.27
CA PHE A 45 -4.84 5.65 -2.08
C PHE A 45 -5.65 5.68 -0.77
N GLU A 46 -6.75 6.42 -0.68
CA GLU A 46 -7.64 6.39 0.49
C GLU A 46 -8.40 5.05 0.59
N SER A 47 -8.90 4.55 -0.56
CA SER A 47 -9.69 3.31 -0.67
C SER A 47 -8.85 2.03 -0.81
N LEU A 48 -7.57 2.15 -1.16
CA LEU A 48 -6.65 1.03 -1.36
C LEU A 48 -6.40 0.25 -0.07
N LEU A 49 -6.26 -1.07 -0.19
CA LEU A 49 -5.99 -1.93 0.94
C LEU A 49 -4.48 -1.98 1.25
N TYR A 50 -4.10 -1.52 2.45
CA TYR A 50 -2.71 -1.51 2.90
C TYR A 50 -2.41 -2.64 3.88
N PHE A 51 -1.33 -3.35 3.61
CA PHE A 51 -0.76 -4.33 4.53
C PHE A 51 0.51 -3.79 5.18
N THR A 52 0.63 -4.01 6.49
CA THR A 52 1.86 -3.69 7.20
C THR A 52 2.14 -4.67 8.34
N HIS A 53 3.41 -4.78 8.72
CA HIS A 53 3.87 -5.69 9.79
C HIS A 53 3.87 -5.04 11.17
N HIS A 54 3.96 -3.70 11.25
CA HIS A 54 4.05 -3.00 12.51
C HIS A 54 2.88 -2.04 12.73
N PRO A 55 2.28 -2.03 13.93
CA PRO A 55 1.18 -1.11 14.25
C PRO A 55 1.58 0.37 14.12
N ARG A 56 2.86 0.70 14.32
CA ARG A 56 3.36 2.07 14.07
C ARG A 56 3.22 2.53 12.63
N ILE A 57 3.40 1.63 11.67
CA ILE A 57 3.26 1.96 10.24
C ILE A 57 1.77 2.12 9.90
N ALA A 58 0.91 1.33 10.55
CA ALA A 58 -0.52 1.44 10.42
C ALA A 58 -1.04 2.79 10.93
N ASP A 59 -0.50 3.25 12.05
CA ASP A 59 -0.81 4.58 12.59
C ASP A 59 -0.41 5.68 11.60
N ALA A 60 0.82 5.63 11.07
CA ALA A 60 1.28 6.57 10.03
C ALA A 60 0.41 6.55 8.76
N LEU A 61 -0.10 5.38 8.36
CA LEU A 61 -1.05 5.25 7.24
C LEU A 61 -2.40 5.89 7.57
N ARG A 62 -2.91 5.71 8.79
CA ARG A 62 -4.15 6.36 9.23
C ARG A 62 -3.99 7.88 9.27
N GLU A 63 -2.87 8.37 9.79
CA GLU A 63 -2.55 9.80 9.81
C GLU A 63 -2.45 10.38 8.39
N ALA A 64 -1.97 9.60 7.42
CA ALA A 64 -1.90 9.99 6.03
C ALA A 64 -3.26 9.96 5.28
N GLY A 65 -4.30 9.40 5.90
CA GLY A 65 -5.65 9.33 5.35
C GLY A 65 -6.06 7.98 4.76
N ALA A 66 -5.23 6.93 4.88
CA ALA A 66 -5.62 5.60 4.41
C ALA A 66 -6.77 5.02 5.26
N ARG A 67 -7.84 4.54 4.62
CA ARG A 67 -9.00 3.96 5.32
C ARG A 67 -8.88 2.46 5.56
N HIS A 68 -8.30 1.73 4.62
CA HIS A 68 -8.26 0.28 4.65
C HIS A 68 -6.88 -0.23 5.03
N ILE A 69 -6.61 -0.37 6.33
CA ILE A 69 -5.31 -0.81 6.83
C ILE A 69 -5.45 -2.14 7.58
N ARG A 70 -4.53 -3.06 7.29
CA ARG A 70 -4.43 -4.38 7.90
C ARG A 70 -3.03 -4.58 8.46
N VAL A 71 -2.94 -4.64 9.78
CA VAL A 71 -1.72 -5.01 10.50
C VAL A 71 -1.68 -6.51 10.60
N VAL A 72 -0.69 -7.10 9.95
CA VAL A 72 -0.54 -8.55 9.83
C VAL A 72 0.84 -8.92 10.34
N ALA A 73 0.92 -9.78 11.34
CA ALA A 73 2.21 -10.21 11.90
C ALA A 73 3.09 -10.91 10.84
N SER A 74 2.47 -11.45 9.79
CA SER A 74 3.16 -11.96 8.61
C SER A 74 2.31 -11.77 7.36
N LEU A 75 2.91 -11.23 6.30
CA LEU A 75 2.31 -11.15 4.96
C LEU A 75 1.79 -12.52 4.49
N LYS A 76 2.48 -13.62 4.83
CA LYS A 76 2.03 -14.99 4.54
C LYS A 76 0.70 -15.34 5.20
N ALA A 77 0.50 -14.92 6.46
CA ALA A 77 -0.75 -15.15 7.18
C ALA A 77 -1.89 -14.27 6.61
N ALA A 78 -1.56 -13.03 6.21
CA ALA A 78 -2.49 -12.14 5.55
C ALA A 78 -3.00 -12.73 4.24
N LEU A 79 -2.08 -13.08 3.33
CA LEU A 79 -2.38 -13.64 2.01
C LEU A 79 -3.09 -14.99 2.10
N SER A 80 -2.82 -15.79 3.14
CA SER A 80 -3.55 -17.06 3.37
C SER A 80 -4.99 -16.83 3.82
N SER A 81 -5.31 -15.66 4.37
CA SER A 81 -6.68 -15.30 4.77
C SER A 81 -7.47 -14.60 3.66
N PHE A 82 -6.81 -14.23 2.55
CA PHE A 82 -7.52 -13.95 1.31
C PHE A 82 -7.84 -15.31 0.69
N PRO A 83 -9.11 -15.74 0.65
CA PRO A 83 -9.44 -16.81 -0.28
C PRO A 83 -8.99 -16.29 -1.64
N LYS A 84 -8.08 -17.02 -2.28
CA LYS A 84 -7.94 -16.90 -3.72
C LYS A 84 -9.36 -17.15 -4.24
N GLU A 85 -10.04 -16.10 -4.67
CA GLU A 85 -11.20 -16.29 -5.53
C GLU A 85 -10.65 -17.17 -6.65
N GLN A 86 -11.15 -18.39 -6.62
CA GLN A 86 -10.76 -19.47 -7.49
C GLN A 86 -11.13 -18.95 -8.88
N THR A 87 -10.15 -18.43 -9.62
CA THR A 87 -10.26 -18.31 -11.06
C THR A 87 -10.42 -19.73 -11.57
N ASP A 88 -11.68 -20.11 -11.66
CA ASP A 88 -12.23 -21.01 -12.64
C ASP A 88 -11.46 -20.83 -13.96
N GLU A 89 -10.77 -21.88 -14.38
CA GLU A 89 -10.71 -22.19 -15.80
C GLU A 89 -10.92 -23.71 -15.96
N PRO A 90 -11.98 -24.13 -16.67
CA PRO A 90 -12.25 -25.52 -16.97
C PRO A 90 -11.54 -25.91 -18.28
N VAL A 91 -10.78 -27.01 -18.27
CA VAL A 91 -10.59 -27.86 -19.45
C VAL A 91 -10.19 -29.28 -19.06
#